data_AF-A0A3B9UXA4-F1
#
_entry.id   AF-A0A3B9UXA4-F1
#
_cell.length_a   1.000
_cell.length_b   1.000
_cell.length_c   1.000
_cell.angle_alpha   90.00
_cell.angle_beta   90.00
_cell.angle_gamma   90.00
#
_symmetry.space_group_name_H-M   'P 1'
#
loop_
_entity.id
_entity.type
_entity.pdbx_description
1 polymer ?
#
loop_
_entity_poly.entity_id
_entity_poly.type
_entity_poly.pdbx_seq_one_letter_code
_entity_poly.pdbx_strand_id
1 'polypeptide(L)'
;MKEHYFSQKKIQLILKKDLSRLKELITSKKTEVVPDIAVYCDKEQRFRGGFLSIPQLVVEVLSPSNSFDNTVKKKDLYESYGVPEYWIADPMTKKVHIFNLNNGRYTLDGEYNFLEKEIISVKFEDLIVDIKDIDLIEDDELDF
;
A
#
# COMPACT_ATOMS: atom_id res chain seq x y z
N MET A 1 -37.18 16.56 8.52
CA MET A 1 -35.88 16.24 7.88
C MET A 1 -36.01 14.89 7.20
N LYS A 2 -35.72 14.79 5.90
CA LYS A 2 -35.82 13.53 5.14
C LYS A 2 -34.51 12.74 5.29
N GLU A 3 -34.58 11.60 5.95
CA GLU A 3 -33.49 10.63 5.97
C GLU A 3 -33.34 10.01 4.57
N HIS A 4 -32.18 10.21 3.95
CA HIS A 4 -31.83 9.55 2.69
C HIS A 4 -31.20 8.19 2.99
N TYR A 5 -32.01 7.14 2.92
CA TYR A 5 -31.54 5.76 2.88
C TYR A 5 -30.88 5.45 1.53
N PHE A 6 -29.55 5.48 1.47
CA PHE A 6 -28.80 4.92 0.33
C PHE A 6 -28.72 3.39 0.47
N SER A 7 -29.72 2.71 -0.10
CA SER A 7 -29.73 1.32 -0.61
C SER A 7 -28.67 0.35 -0.07
N GLN A 8 -29.08 -0.49 0.88
CA GLN A 8 -28.35 -1.71 1.30
C GLN A 8 -27.98 -2.63 0.13
N LYS A 9 -28.66 -2.51 -1.02
CA LYS A 9 -28.39 -3.30 -2.23
C LYS A 9 -27.01 -2.98 -2.82
N LYS A 10 -26.56 -1.70 -2.77
CA LYS A 10 -25.25 -1.29 -3.31
C LYS A 10 -24.10 -1.85 -2.47
N ILE A 11 -24.21 -1.78 -1.15
CA ILE A 11 -23.24 -2.38 -0.20
C ILE A 11 -23.20 -3.90 -0.37
N GLN A 12 -24.35 -4.56 -0.45
CA GLN A 12 -24.42 -6.02 -0.61
C GLN A 12 -23.86 -6.50 -1.96
N LEU A 13 -24.00 -5.70 -3.02
CA LEU A 13 -23.38 -5.95 -4.33
C LEU A 13 -21.86 -5.74 -4.29
N ILE A 14 -21.37 -4.71 -3.59
CA ILE A 14 -19.93 -4.47 -3.38
C ILE A 14 -19.32 -5.63 -2.60
N LEU A 15 -19.93 -6.02 -1.47
CA LEU A 15 -19.48 -7.17 -0.66
C LEU A 15 -19.52 -8.49 -1.44
N LYS A 16 -20.56 -8.76 -2.23
CA LYS A 16 -20.60 -9.98 -3.07
C LYS A 16 -19.55 -9.98 -4.18
N LYS A 17 -19.27 -8.82 -4.79
CA LYS A 17 -18.24 -8.68 -5.81
C LYS A 17 -16.84 -8.86 -5.19
N ASP A 18 -16.63 -8.30 -4.00
CA ASP A 18 -15.41 -8.51 -3.22
C ASP A 18 -15.27 -9.97 -2.81
N LEU A 19 -16.34 -10.67 -2.37
CA LEU A 19 -16.26 -12.09 -1.99
C LEU A 19 -15.85 -13.02 -3.14
N SER A 20 -16.28 -12.74 -4.38
CA SER A 20 -15.84 -13.50 -5.56
C SER A 20 -14.37 -13.24 -5.87
N ARG A 21 -13.94 -11.98 -5.81
CA ARG A 21 -12.54 -11.57 -6.00
C ARG A 21 -11.65 -12.11 -4.86
N LEU A 22 -12.13 -12.09 -3.63
CA LEU A 22 -11.52 -12.66 -2.43
C LEU A 22 -11.34 -14.16 -2.54
N LYS A 23 -12.35 -14.88 -3.03
CA LYS A 23 -12.22 -16.31 -3.31
C LYS A 23 -11.14 -16.55 -4.36
N GLU A 24 -11.09 -15.79 -5.44
CA GLU A 24 -10.03 -15.91 -6.45
C GLU A 24 -8.64 -15.65 -5.85
N LEU A 25 -8.49 -14.59 -5.04
CA LEU A 25 -7.25 -14.23 -4.35
C LEU A 25 -6.78 -15.32 -3.38
N ILE A 26 -7.67 -15.80 -2.50
CA ILE A 26 -7.37 -16.83 -1.49
C ILE A 26 -7.11 -18.20 -2.13
N THR A 27 -7.79 -18.52 -3.22
CA THR A 27 -7.66 -19.83 -3.90
C THR A 27 -6.45 -19.85 -4.85
N SER A 28 -5.96 -18.69 -5.30
CA SER A 28 -4.74 -18.61 -6.10
C SER A 28 -3.51 -18.78 -5.19
N LYS A 29 -2.85 -19.93 -5.29
CA LYS A 29 -1.58 -20.24 -4.58
C LYS A 29 -0.38 -19.39 -5.05
N LYS A 30 -0.61 -18.30 -5.78
CA LYS A 30 0.38 -17.71 -6.69
C LYS A 30 0.90 -16.33 -6.28
N THR A 31 0.29 -15.66 -5.30
CA THR A 31 0.63 -14.27 -4.98
C THR A 31 0.32 -13.92 -3.51
N GLU A 32 1.01 -14.55 -2.55
CA GLU A 32 1.16 -13.92 -1.24
C GLU A 32 2.28 -12.88 -1.38
N VAL A 33 1.91 -11.60 -1.44
CA VAL A 33 2.85 -10.50 -1.42
C VAL A 33 2.67 -9.78 -0.10
N VAL A 34 3.74 -9.78 0.70
CA VAL A 34 3.78 -9.11 1.99
C VAL A 34 4.43 -7.75 1.76
N PRO A 35 3.70 -6.64 1.97
CA PRO A 35 4.29 -5.31 1.97
C PRO A 35 5.10 -5.07 3.25
N ASP A 36 6.11 -4.20 3.19
CA ASP A 36 6.84 -3.78 4.39
C ASP A 36 5.92 -2.99 5.33
N ILE A 37 5.12 -2.09 4.76
CA ILE A 37 4.09 -1.34 5.48
C ILE A 37 2.80 -1.32 4.67
N ALA A 38 1.67 -1.56 5.35
CA ALA A 38 0.34 -1.37 4.78
C ALA A 38 -0.62 -0.75 5.78
N VAL A 39 -1.46 0.17 5.29
CA VAL A 39 -2.50 0.81 6.09
C VAL A 39 -3.86 0.25 5.69
N TYR A 40 -4.58 -0.28 6.67
CA TYR A 40 -5.94 -0.79 6.51
C TYR A 40 -6.89 0.04 7.38
N CYS A 41 -8.02 0.47 6.80
CA CYS A 41 -9.03 1.23 7.53
C CYS A 41 -10.17 0.36 8.07
N ASP A 42 -10.39 -0.82 7.50
CA ASP A 42 -11.45 -1.72 7.94
C ASP A 42 -10.89 -2.77 8.93
N LYS A 43 -11.17 -2.54 10.21
CA LYS A 43 -10.72 -3.40 11.31
C LYS A 43 -11.45 -4.75 11.34
N GLU A 44 -12.65 -4.83 10.75
CA GLU A 44 -13.48 -6.04 10.76
C GLU A 44 -13.02 -7.08 9.74
N GLN A 45 -12.10 -6.72 8.83
CA GLN A 45 -11.54 -7.60 7.79
C GLN A 45 -10.19 -8.24 8.17
N ARG A 46 -9.80 -8.15 9.45
CA ARG A 46 -8.60 -8.81 9.97
C ARG A 46 -8.88 -10.27 10.33
N PHE A 47 -7.97 -11.18 9.98
CA PHE A 47 -8.02 -12.58 10.40
C PHE A 47 -6.67 -13.03 10.96
N ARG A 48 -6.58 -14.29 11.45
CA ARG A 48 -5.30 -14.86 11.90
C ARG A 48 -4.35 -15.03 10.71
N GLY A 49 -3.38 -14.13 10.61
CA GLY A 49 -2.33 -14.17 9.58
C GLY A 49 -2.43 -13.09 8.50
N GLY A 50 -3.43 -12.19 8.53
CA GLY A 50 -3.49 -11.11 7.53
C GLY A 50 -4.78 -10.30 7.53
N PHE A 51 -5.01 -9.63 6.39
CA PHE A 51 -6.20 -8.81 6.13
C PHE A 51 -6.86 -9.25 4.81
N LEU A 52 -8.19 -9.25 4.78
CA LEU A 52 -8.99 -9.56 3.59
C LEU A 52 -9.28 -8.32 2.74
N SER A 53 -9.18 -7.13 3.33
CA SER A 53 -9.39 -5.86 2.64
C SER A 53 -8.21 -5.48 1.76
N ILE A 54 -8.46 -4.67 0.74
CA ILE A 54 -7.41 -3.98 -0.01
C ILE A 54 -6.84 -2.86 0.88
N PRO A 55 -5.51 -2.78 1.09
CA PRO A 55 -4.92 -1.69 1.84
C PRO A 55 -5.16 -0.35 1.14
N GLN A 56 -5.28 0.72 1.92
CA GLN A 56 -5.45 2.07 1.40
C GLN A 56 -4.12 2.72 1.01
N LEU A 57 -3.04 2.34 1.72
CA LEU A 57 -1.67 2.72 1.43
C LEU A 57 -0.78 1.48 1.55
N VAL A 58 0.15 1.33 0.63
CA VAL A 58 1.27 0.38 0.72
C VAL A 58 2.59 1.14 0.57
N VAL A 59 3.56 0.82 1.42
CA VAL A 59 4.94 1.30 1.32
C VAL A 59 5.88 0.11 1.19
N GLU A 60 6.77 0.18 0.21
CA GLU A 60 7.87 -0.75 0.00
C GLU A 60 9.19 -0.01 0.18
N VAL A 61 10.12 -0.63 0.89
CA VAL A 61 11.47 -0.12 1.11
C VAL A 61 12.43 -0.90 0.22
N LEU A 62 13.14 -0.20 -0.67
CA LEU A 62 14.16 -0.83 -1.49
C LEU A 62 15.31 -1.27 -0.59
N SER A 63 15.73 -2.53 -0.76
CA SER A 63 16.95 -3.07 -0.18
C SER A 63 18.01 -3.28 -1.27
N PRO A 64 19.30 -3.28 -0.92
CA PRO A 64 20.38 -3.56 -1.88
C PRO A 64 20.22 -4.92 -2.58
N SER A 65 19.58 -5.89 -1.91
CA SER A 65 19.34 -7.24 -2.41
C SER A 65 18.05 -7.39 -3.26
N ASN A 66 17.19 -6.37 -3.32
CA ASN A 66 15.96 -6.46 -4.09
C ASN A 66 16.26 -6.34 -5.59
N SER A 67 15.84 -7.34 -6.37
CA SER A 67 15.90 -7.22 -7.82
C SER A 67 14.86 -6.20 -8.30
N PHE A 68 15.23 -5.39 -9.29
CA PHE A 68 14.32 -4.48 -9.99
C PHE A 68 13.00 -5.18 -10.41
N ASP A 69 13.12 -6.44 -10.83
CA ASP A 69 12.00 -7.30 -11.20
C ASP A 69 10.99 -7.53 -10.06
N ASN A 70 11.44 -7.57 -8.81
CA ASN A 70 10.55 -7.74 -7.66
C ASN A 70 9.70 -6.49 -7.45
N THR A 71 10.31 -5.30 -7.48
CA THR A 71 9.62 -4.02 -7.32
C THR A 71 8.60 -3.78 -8.43
N VAL A 72 8.93 -4.10 -9.68
CA VAL A 72 7.99 -3.99 -10.81
C VAL A 72 6.79 -4.93 -10.63
N LYS A 73 7.04 -6.21 -10.30
CA LYS A 73 5.96 -7.19 -10.07
C LYS A 73 5.03 -6.78 -8.94
N LYS A 74 5.57 -6.28 -7.81
CA LYS A 74 4.76 -5.81 -6.69
C LYS A 74 3.92 -4.61 -7.06
N LYS A 75 4.51 -3.61 -7.73
CA LYS A 75 3.79 -2.43 -8.22
C LYS A 75 2.61 -2.81 -9.12
N ASP A 76 2.85 -3.66 -10.12
CA ASP A 76 1.80 -4.12 -11.06
C ASP A 76 0.69 -4.86 -10.32
N LEU A 77 1.04 -5.67 -9.32
CA LEU A 77 0.07 -6.39 -8.52
C LEU A 77 -0.81 -5.44 -7.70
N TYR A 78 -0.22 -4.50 -6.97
CA TYR A 78 -0.96 -3.51 -6.18
C TYR A 78 -1.85 -2.63 -7.07
N GLU A 79 -1.38 -2.23 -8.26
CA GLU A 79 -2.20 -1.53 -9.26
C GLU A 79 -3.41 -2.37 -9.65
N SER A 80 -3.18 -3.64 -10.00
CA SER A 80 -4.24 -4.56 -10.43
C SER A 80 -5.28 -4.83 -9.33
N TYR A 81 -4.88 -4.80 -8.06
CA TYR A 81 -5.77 -4.95 -6.92
C TYR A 81 -6.53 -3.66 -6.59
N GLY A 82 -6.02 -2.52 -7.02
CA GLY A 82 -6.64 -1.22 -6.84
C GLY A 82 -6.27 -0.59 -5.51
N VAL A 83 -5.05 -0.83 -5.04
CA VAL A 83 -4.49 -0.10 -3.90
C VAL A 83 -4.44 1.39 -4.29
N PRO A 84 -5.07 2.29 -3.52
CA PRO A 84 -5.21 3.69 -3.94
C PRO A 84 -3.91 4.49 -3.97
N GLU A 85 -3.00 4.22 -3.03
CA GLU A 85 -1.74 4.93 -2.87
C GLU A 85 -0.59 3.95 -2.62
N TYR A 86 0.52 4.12 -3.32
CA TYR A 86 1.67 3.22 -3.27
C TYR A 86 2.98 4.00 -3.25
N TRP A 87 3.81 3.73 -2.24
CA TRP A 87 5.07 4.43 -2.03
C TRP A 87 6.25 3.48 -2.21
N ILE A 88 7.30 3.96 -2.86
CA ILE A 88 8.60 3.30 -2.93
C ILE A 88 9.61 4.19 -2.22
N ALA A 89 10.06 3.77 -1.06
CA ALA A 89 11.16 4.41 -0.34
C ALA A 89 12.49 3.78 -0.78
N ASP A 90 13.42 4.61 -1.24
CA ASP A 90 14.78 4.22 -1.58
C ASP A 90 15.74 4.86 -0.58
N PRO A 91 16.19 4.10 0.44
CA PRO A 91 17.15 4.60 1.42
C PRO A 91 18.51 4.96 0.83
N MET A 92 18.93 4.29 -0.25
CA MET A 92 20.24 4.51 -0.87
C MET A 92 20.29 5.86 -1.58
N THR A 93 19.21 6.24 -2.25
CA THR A 93 19.09 7.55 -2.89
C THR A 93 18.40 8.60 -2.02
N LYS A 94 17.90 8.20 -0.84
CA LYS A 94 17.13 9.04 0.11
C LYS A 94 15.90 9.66 -0.52
N LYS A 95 15.19 8.89 -1.36
CA LYS A 95 14.03 9.35 -2.13
C LYS A 95 12.80 8.48 -1.91
N VAL A 96 11.63 9.10 -1.80
CA VAL A 96 10.32 8.43 -1.86
C VAL A 96 9.65 8.77 -3.18
N HIS A 97 9.20 7.75 -3.90
CA HIS A 97 8.32 7.90 -5.05
C HIS A 97 6.90 7.57 -4.64
N ILE A 98 5.96 8.48 -4.91
CA ILE A 98 4.55 8.30 -4.56
C ILE A 98 3.73 8.09 -5.83
N PHE A 99 2.96 7.01 -5.85
CA PHE A 99 2.04 6.68 -6.93
C PHE A 99 0.60 6.73 -6.44
N ASN A 100 -0.24 7.43 -7.19
CA ASN A 100 -1.68 7.49 -6.96
C ASN A 100 -2.43 6.71 -8.04
N LEU A 101 -3.42 5.91 -7.63
CA LEU A 101 -4.25 5.16 -8.56
C LEU A 101 -5.35 6.05 -9.15
N ASN A 102 -5.24 6.31 -10.45
CA ASN A 102 -6.18 7.10 -11.22
C ASN A 102 -6.74 6.25 -12.37
N ASN A 103 -8.06 6.05 -12.39
CA ASN A 103 -8.75 5.25 -13.41
C ASN A 103 -8.15 3.84 -13.61
N GLY A 104 -7.70 3.22 -12.52
CA GLY A 104 -7.11 1.87 -12.52
C GLY A 104 -5.65 1.82 -12.99
N ARG A 105 -4.97 2.96 -13.09
CA ARG A 105 -3.53 3.04 -13.42
C ARG A 105 -2.80 3.94 -12.43
N TYR A 106 -1.60 3.56 -12.05
CA TYR A 106 -0.74 4.40 -11.25
C TYR A 106 -0.14 5.54 -12.08
N THR A 107 -0.22 6.74 -11.53
CA THR A 107 0.50 7.91 -11.99
C THR A 107 1.50 8.32 -10.92
N LEU A 108 2.73 8.64 -11.31
CA LEU A 108 3.71 9.23 -10.38
C LEU A 108 3.19 10.61 -9.96
N ASP A 109 2.93 10.77 -8.67
CA ASP A 109 2.48 12.01 -8.06
C ASP A 109 3.65 12.94 -7.77
N GLY A 110 4.74 12.36 -7.25
CA GLY A 110 5.96 13.09 -6.96
C GLY A 110 7.12 12.21 -6.53
N GLU A 111 8.30 12.81 -6.56
CA GLU A 111 9.54 12.31 -5.97
C GLU A 111 9.92 13.27 -4.83
N TYR A 112 10.20 12.73 -3.65
CA TYR A 112 10.44 13.51 -2.44
C TYR A 112 11.75 13.07 -1.79
N ASN A 113 12.62 14.01 -1.45
CA ASN A 113 13.83 13.72 -0.68
C ASN A 113 13.50 13.58 0.81
N PHE A 114 14.05 12.56 1.48
CA PHE A 114 13.80 12.26 2.90
C PHE A 114 14.09 13.45 3.84
N LEU A 115 15.00 14.34 3.42
CA LEU A 115 15.57 15.39 4.26
C LEU A 115 14.96 16.77 4.05
N GLU A 116 14.13 16.96 3.03
CA GLU A 116 13.74 18.31 2.59
C GLU A 116 12.33 18.71 3.04
N LYS A 117 11.39 17.76 3.17
CA LYS A 117 10.01 18.05 3.55
C LYS A 117 9.31 16.82 4.16
N GLU A 118 8.34 17.11 5.02
CA GLU A 118 7.34 16.13 5.46
C GLU A 118 6.58 15.60 4.24
N ILE A 119 6.37 14.29 4.20
CA ILE A 119 5.52 13.66 3.18
C ILE A 119 4.12 13.48 3.78
N ILE A 120 3.12 14.02 3.08
CA ILE A 120 1.71 13.92 3.45
C ILE A 120 1.04 12.98 2.43
N SER A 121 0.36 11.96 2.94
CA SER A 121 -0.43 11.06 2.09
C SER A 121 -1.60 11.82 1.47
N VAL A 122 -1.83 11.59 0.17
CA VAL A 122 -2.97 12.19 -0.54
C VAL A 122 -4.29 11.59 -0.03
N LYS A 123 -4.27 10.35 0.50
CA LYS A 123 -5.43 9.71 1.12
C LYS A 123 -5.62 10.04 2.59
N PHE A 124 -4.55 10.32 3.30
CA PHE A 124 -4.55 10.52 4.74
C PHE A 124 -3.84 11.83 5.05
N GLU A 125 -4.59 12.93 5.03
CA GLU A 125 -4.05 14.28 5.31
C GLU A 125 -3.41 14.37 6.71
N ASP A 126 -3.86 13.53 7.65
CA ASP A 126 -3.31 13.43 9.01
C ASP A 126 -2.12 12.45 9.12
N LEU A 127 -1.81 11.68 8.07
CA LEU A 127 -0.65 10.80 8.05
C LEU A 127 0.56 11.58 7.55
N ILE A 128 1.29 12.13 8.51
CA ILE A 128 2.56 12.82 8.29
C ILE A 128 3.68 11.84 8.61
N VAL A 129 4.48 11.52 7.60
CA VAL A 129 5.68 10.69 7.79
C VAL A 129 6.89 11.61 7.82
N ASP A 130 7.49 11.77 9.01
CA ASP A 130 8.81 12.40 9.13
C ASP A 130 9.88 11.31 8.94
N ILE A 131 10.71 11.52 7.93
CA ILE A 131 11.70 10.54 7.45
C ILE A 131 13.13 11.01 7.75
N LYS A 132 13.28 12.13 8.46
CA LYS A 132 14.58 12.75 8.75
C LYS A 132 15.47 11.89 9.65
N ASP A 133 14.86 11.00 10.43
CA ASP A 133 15.53 10.12 11.40
C ASP A 133 15.59 8.65 10.94
N ILE A 134 15.39 8.35 9.65
CA ILE A 134 15.68 7.01 9.13
C ILE A 134 17.18 6.86 8.93
N ASP A 135 17.82 6.24 9.92
CA ASP A 135 19.19 5.75 9.82
C ASP A 135 19.22 4.46 8.97
N LEU A 136 20.15 4.41 8.03
CA LEU A 136 20.56 3.16 7.40
C LEU A 136 21.38 2.40 8.43
N ILE A 137 20.78 1.37 9.04
CA ILE A 137 21.56 0.42 9.85
C ILE A 137 22.44 -0.35 8.85
N GLU A 138 23.74 -0.07 8.85
CA GLU A 138 24.70 -0.90 8.12
C GLU A 138 24.72 -2.29 8.77
N ASP A 139 24.79 -3.35 7.96
CA ASP A 139 24.74 -4.75 8.43
C ASP A 139 25.77 -5.05 9.54
N ASP A 140 26.82 -4.23 9.63
CA ASP A 140 27.91 -4.28 10.60
C ASP A 140 27.49 -3.93 12.04
N GLU A 141 26.31 -3.34 12.26
CA GLU A 141 25.79 -2.97 13.59
C GLU A 141 24.77 -3.96 14.18
N LEU A 142 24.44 -5.04 13.46
CA LEU A 142 23.54 -6.08 13.95
C LEU A 142 24.30 -7.20 14.66
N ASP A 143 24.56 -7.00 15.96
CA ASP A 143 24.97 -8.08 16.86
C ASP A 143 23.80 -9.08 17.04
N PHE A 144 23.77 -10.14 16.24
CA PHE A 144 22.84 -11.29 16.39
C PHE A 144 23.36 -12.35 17.36
#